data_AF-A0A845GHM6-F1
#
_entry.id   AF-A0A845GHM6-F1
#
_cell.length_a   1.000
_cell.length_b   1.000
_cell.length_c   1.000
_cell.angle_alpha   90.00
_cell.angle_beta   90.00
_cell.angle_gamma   90.00
#
_symmetry.space_group_name_H-M   'P 1'
#
loop_
_entity.id
_entity.type
_entity.pdbx_description
1 polymer ?
#
loop_
_entity_poly.entity_id
_entity_poly.type
_entity_poly.pdbx_seq_one_letter_code
_entity_poly.pdbx_strand_id
1 'polypeptide(L)'
;MKQLPNMKAPCKDCPFRKDSSKGWLGAERMAEILEADSFVCHKRNDRQCAGHMLINGDSNAFVRLAACLRLELNLTGAELVFASKAACIEHHKN
;
A
#
# COMPACT_ATOMS: atom_id res chain seq x y z
N MET A 1 -15.65 13.74 12.72
CA MET A 1 -14.69 12.63 12.61
C MET A 1 -13.31 13.20 12.36
N LYS A 2 -12.29 12.77 13.12
CA LYS A 2 -10.91 13.17 12.84
C LYS A 2 -10.45 12.49 11.54
N GLN A 3 -10.04 13.26 10.53
CA GLN A 3 -9.44 12.69 9.32
C GLN A 3 -8.00 12.27 9.64
N LEU A 4 -7.74 10.97 9.58
CA LEU A 4 -6.38 10.44 9.70
C LEU A 4 -5.60 10.70 8.40
N PRO A 5 -4.27 10.91 8.49
CA PRO A 5 -3.41 11.21 7.33
C PRO A 5 -3.13 9.94 6.51
N ASN A 6 -4.19 9.34 5.95
CA ASN A 6 -4.11 8.14 5.13
C ASN A 6 -4.98 8.27 3.89
N MET A 7 -4.53 7.68 2.79
CA MET A 7 -5.37 7.47 1.61
C MET A 7 -6.37 6.36 1.90
N LYS A 8 -7.60 6.50 1.40
CA LYS A 8 -8.68 5.53 1.64
C LYS A 8 -8.69 4.38 0.63
N ALA A 9 -8.26 4.63 -0.60
CA ALA A 9 -8.18 3.62 -1.66
C ALA A 9 -6.86 3.75 -2.44
N PRO A 10 -6.36 2.66 -3.04
CA PRO A 10 -5.26 2.71 -4.01
C PRO A 10 -5.56 3.70 -5.13
N CYS A 11 -4.59 4.53 -5.52
CA CYS A 11 -4.76 5.44 -6.65
C CYS A 11 -4.82 4.68 -8.00
N LYS A 12 -5.26 5.36 -9.06
CA LYS A 12 -5.42 4.77 -10.40
C LYS A 12 -4.12 4.16 -10.96
N ASP A 13 -3.00 4.78 -10.64
CA ASP A 13 -1.61 4.46 -11.03
C ASP A 13 -0.84 3.83 -9.86
N CYS A 14 -1.52 3.09 -8.99
CA CYS A 14 -0.88 2.48 -7.83
C CYS A 14 -0.13 1.21 -8.24
N PRO A 15 1.18 1.09 -7.94
CA PRO A 15 1.95 -0.09 -8.36
C PRO A 15 1.57 -1.37 -7.60
N PHE A 16 0.83 -1.23 -6.50
CA PHE A 16 0.28 -2.36 -5.73
C PHE A 16 -1.00 -2.94 -6.34
N ARG A 17 -1.58 -2.32 -7.39
CA ARG A 17 -2.78 -2.85 -8.04
C ARG A 17 -2.46 -3.97 -9.02
N LYS A 18 -3.33 -4.97 -9.10
CA LYS A 18 -3.27 -6.11 -10.03
C LYS A 18 -3.33 -5.68 -11.49
N ASP A 19 -3.97 -4.54 -11.78
CA ASP A 19 -4.11 -3.96 -13.11
C ASP A 19 -3.02 -2.93 -13.44
N SER A 20 -1.97 -2.82 -12.61
CA SER A 20 -0.79 -2.02 -12.94
C SER A 20 -0.02 -2.65 -14.11
N SER A 21 0.74 -1.85 -14.85
CA SER A 21 1.58 -2.34 -15.94
C SER A 21 2.65 -3.31 -15.41
N LYS A 22 2.76 -4.48 -16.06
CA LYS A 22 3.77 -5.51 -15.72
C LYS A 22 5.18 -4.92 -15.89
N GLY A 23 6.07 -5.20 -14.94
CA GLY A 23 7.47 -4.73 -14.96
C GLY A 23 7.66 -3.24 -14.69
N TRP A 24 6.59 -2.48 -14.42
CA TRP A 24 6.65 -1.01 -14.40
C TRP A 24 7.63 -0.44 -13.38
N LEU A 25 7.60 -0.93 -12.14
CA LEU A 25 8.44 -0.39 -11.06
C LEU A 25 9.80 -1.09 -10.97
N GLY A 26 9.89 -2.33 -11.46
CA GLY A 26 11.00 -3.23 -11.19
C GLY A 26 10.85 -3.98 -9.86
N ALA A 27 11.24 -5.25 -9.86
CA ALA A 27 11.07 -6.15 -8.73
C ALA A 27 11.88 -5.73 -7.50
N GLU A 28 13.12 -5.27 -7.69
CA GLU A 28 13.98 -4.79 -6.61
C GLU A 28 13.35 -3.60 -5.89
N ARG A 29 12.93 -2.58 -6.65
CA ARG A 29 12.28 -1.40 -6.07
C ARG A 29 10.95 -1.73 -5.39
N MET A 30 10.17 -2.65 -5.97
CA MET A 30 8.93 -3.12 -5.33
C MET A 30 9.22 -3.82 -4.01
N ALA A 31 10.25 -4.68 -3.95
CA ALA A 31 10.64 -5.37 -2.73
C ALA A 31 11.11 -4.39 -1.64
N GLU A 32 11.93 -3.40 -1.98
CA GLU A 32 12.37 -2.34 -1.05
C GLU A 32 11.19 -1.60 -0.42
N ILE A 33 10.20 -1.23 -1.25
CA ILE A 33 9.03 -0.50 -0.77
C ILE A 33 8.17 -1.40 0.13
N LEU A 34 8.00 -2.67 -0.21
CA LEU A 34 7.19 -3.62 0.57
C LEU A 34 7.83 -4.02 1.91
N GLU A 35 9.14 -3.85 2.04
CA GLU A 35 9.90 -4.07 3.27
C GLU A 35 9.89 -2.84 4.19
N ALA A 36 9.59 -1.65 3.66
CA ALA A 36 9.44 -0.46 4.48
C ALA A 36 8.28 -0.62 5.48
N ASP A 37 8.52 -0.27 6.75
CA ASP A 37 7.50 -0.38 7.80
C ASP A 37 6.32 0.57 7.56
N SER A 38 6.53 1.66 6.83
CA SER A 38 5.47 2.57 6.36
C SER A 38 5.85 3.20 5.03
N PHE A 39 4.85 3.70 4.29
CA PHE A 39 5.09 4.31 2.99
C PHE A 39 4.08 5.44 2.72
N VAL A 40 4.62 6.60 2.34
CA VAL A 40 3.83 7.79 2.00
C VAL A 40 3.32 7.67 0.56
N CYS A 41 2.11 8.18 0.29
CA CYS A 41 1.54 8.18 -1.04
C CYS A 41 2.32 9.12 -1.98
N HIS A 42 2.77 8.64 -3.14
CA HIS A 42 3.50 9.44 -4.13
C HIS A 42 2.68 10.60 -4.74
N LYS A 43 1.35 10.57 -4.58
CA LYS A 43 0.44 11.66 -5.02
C LYS A 43 0.14 12.68 -3.92
N ARG A 44 0.24 12.26 -2.67
CA ARG A 44 -0.19 13.02 -1.49
C ARG A 44 0.85 12.77 -0.39
N ASN A 45 1.91 13.59 -0.44
CA ASN A 45 3.10 13.39 0.40
C ASN A 45 2.84 13.67 1.90
N ASP A 46 1.63 14.10 2.25
CA ASP A 46 1.11 14.29 3.59
C ASP A 46 0.30 13.09 4.11
N ARG A 47 0.17 12.00 3.33
CA ARG A 47 -0.71 10.86 3.64
C ARG A 47 -0.05 9.50 3.41
N GLN A 48 -0.40 8.54 4.26
CA GLN A 48 0.00 7.14 4.13
C GLN A 48 -0.65 6.48 2.92
N CYS A 49 0.11 5.63 2.24
CA CYS A 49 -0.30 4.96 1.00
C CYS A 49 -1.30 3.81 1.27
N ALA A 50 -2.48 3.89 0.64
CA ALA A 50 -3.52 2.88 0.77
C ALA A 50 -3.08 1.50 0.27
N GLY A 51 -2.44 1.43 -0.90
CA GLY A 51 -1.98 0.16 -1.46
C GLY A 51 -0.94 -0.52 -0.56
N HIS A 52 -0.02 0.25 0.01
CA HIS A 52 0.99 -0.26 0.95
C HIS A 52 0.36 -0.75 2.26
N MET A 53 -0.59 -0.01 2.82
CA MET A 53 -1.33 -0.46 4.02
C MET A 53 -2.15 -1.72 3.74
N LEU A 54 -2.82 -1.82 2.59
CA LEU A 54 -3.64 -2.96 2.22
C LEU A 54 -2.82 -4.25 2.02
N ILE A 55 -1.67 -4.16 1.34
CA ILE A 55 -0.84 -5.35 1.05
C ILE A 55 -0.06 -5.82 2.29
N ASN A 56 0.38 -4.89 3.15
CA ASN A 56 1.16 -5.25 4.34
C ASN A 56 0.31 -5.51 5.58
N GLY A 57 -0.94 -5.03 5.65
CA GLY A 57 -1.80 -5.21 6.82
C GLY A 57 -1.09 -4.81 8.12
N ASP A 58 -1.07 -5.71 9.11
CA ASP A 58 -0.40 -5.49 10.39
C ASP A 58 1.14 -5.39 10.29
N SER A 59 1.75 -5.73 9.15
CA SER A 59 3.17 -5.45 8.92
C SER A 59 3.43 -3.96 8.63
N ASN A 60 2.40 -3.14 8.48
CA ASN A 60 2.52 -1.69 8.31
C ASN A 60 2.38 -0.95 9.64
N ALA A 61 3.36 -0.11 10.00
CA ALA A 61 3.40 0.65 11.25
C ALA A 61 2.16 1.51 11.49
N PHE A 62 1.63 2.13 10.45
CA PHE A 62 0.47 3.01 10.55
C PHE A 62 -0.81 2.21 10.80
N VAL A 63 -0.94 1.03 10.19
CA VAL A 63 -2.04 0.09 10.46
C VAL A 63 -1.98 -0.39 11.90
N ARG A 64 -0.79 -0.83 12.36
CA ARG A 64 -0.60 -1.24 13.77
C ARG A 64 -0.95 -0.12 14.74
N LEU A 65 -0.45 1.09 14.50
CA LEU A 65 -0.72 2.23 15.37
C LEU A 65 -2.22 2.56 15.44
N ALA A 66 -2.90 2.56 14.30
CA ALA A 66 -4.35 2.79 14.25
C ALA A 66 -5.11 1.71 15.03
N ALA A 67 -4.74 0.43 14.89
CA ALA A 67 -5.32 -0.65 15.65
C ALA A 67 -5.11 -0.49 17.17
N CYS A 68 -3.88 -0.18 17.60
CA CYS A 68 -3.56 0.08 19.01
C CYS A 68 -4.41 1.22 19.61
N LEU A 69 -4.65 2.27 18.83
CA LEU A 69 -5.45 3.43 19.24
C LEU A 69 -6.96 3.23 19.01
N ARG A 70 -7.39 2.06 18.53
CA ARG A 70 -8.80 1.76 18.16
C ARG A 70 -9.37 2.78 17.17
N LEU A 71 -8.57 3.15 16.18
CA LEU A 71 -8.90 4.08 15.12
C LEU A 71 -9.17 3.34 13.81
N GLU A 72 -10.30 3.66 13.17
CA GLU A 72 -10.67 3.07 11.89
C GLU A 72 -9.99 3.81 10.72
N LEU A 73 -9.22 3.07 9.91
CA LEU A 73 -8.56 3.62 8.73
C LEU A 73 -9.49 3.76 7.51
N ASN A 74 -10.62 3.04 7.50
CA ASN A 74 -11.61 3.03 6.41
C ASN A 74 -10.95 2.79 5.03
N LEU A 75 -10.09 1.77 4.95
CA LEU A 75 -9.43 1.37 3.71
C LEU A 75 -10.41 0.60 2.81
N THR A 76 -10.38 0.88 1.51
CA THR A 76 -11.18 0.22 0.47
C THR A 76 -10.31 -0.13 -0.73
N GLY A 77 -10.80 -0.97 -1.64
CA GLY A 77 -10.05 -1.35 -2.84
C GLY A 77 -9.07 -2.51 -2.62
N ALA A 78 -9.27 -3.34 -1.60
CA ALA A 78 -8.45 -4.52 -1.33
C ALA A 78 -8.51 -5.53 -2.51
N GLU A 79 -9.66 -5.61 -3.19
CA GLU A 79 -9.88 -6.44 -4.37
C GLU A 79 -8.99 -6.05 -5.56
N LEU A 80 -8.57 -4.77 -5.62
CA LEU A 80 -7.68 -4.25 -6.65
C LEU A 80 -6.20 -4.54 -6.35
N VAL A 81 -5.84 -4.82 -5.10
CA VAL A 81 -4.44 -4.98 -4.64
C VAL A 81 -4.02 -6.44 -4.68
N PHE A 82 -2.75 -6.72 -5.01
CA PHE A 82 -2.22 -8.09 -4.95
C PHE A 82 -2.46 -8.75 -3.59
N ALA A 83 -2.84 -10.03 -3.60
CA ALA A 83 -3.11 -10.78 -2.37
C ALA A 83 -1.84 -11.14 -1.58
N SER A 84 -0.66 -11.07 -2.20
CA SER A 84 0.62 -11.35 -1.55
C SER A 84 1.72 -10.43 -2.06
N LYS A 85 2.69 -10.13 -1.18
CA LYS A 85 3.92 -9.39 -1.52
C LYS A 85 4.67 -10.07 -2.67
N ALA A 86 4.79 -11.39 -2.62
CA ALA A 86 5.48 -12.18 -3.65
C ALA A 86 4.84 -12.03 -5.03
N ALA A 87 3.51 -12.10 -5.13
CA ALA A 87 2.81 -11.91 -6.40
C ALA A 87 2.99 -10.48 -6.94
N CYS A 88 3.02 -9.48 -6.07
CA CYS A 88 3.28 -8.10 -6.44
C CYS A 88 4.71 -7.92 -6.99
N ILE A 89 5.71 -8.47 -6.31
CA ILE A 89 7.11 -8.42 -6.73
C ILE A 89 7.29 -9.15 -8.07
N GLU A 90 6.70 -10.33 -8.23
CA GLU A 90 6.75 -11.11 -9.46
C GLU A 90 6.14 -10.34 -10.64
N HIS A 91 5.01 -9.66 -10.44
CA HIS A 91 4.39 -8.84 -11.47
C HIS A 91 5.29 -7.69 -11.93
N HIS A 92 6.18 -7.20 -11.06
CA HIS A 92 7.14 -6.15 -11.38
C HIS A 92 8.51 -6.70 -11.82
N LYS A 93 8.67 -8.00 -12.06
CA LYS A 93 9.85 -8.54 -12.75
C LYS A 93 9.78 -8.22 -14.24
N ASN A 94 10.92 -7.81 -14.81
CA ASN A 94 11.14 -7.63 -16.24
C ASN A 94 11.62 -8.93 -16.87
#